data_AF-A0A933YLP4-F1
#
_entry.id   AF-A0A933YLP4-F1
#
_cell.length_a   1.000
_cell.length_b   1.000
_cell.length_c   1.000
_cell.angle_alpha   90.00
_cell.angle_beta   90.00
_cell.angle_gamma   90.00
#
_symmetry.space_group_name_H-M   'P 1'
#
loop_
_entity.id
_entity.type
_entity.pdbx_description
1 polymer ?
#
loop_
_entity_poly.entity_id
_entity_poly.type
_entity_poly.pdbx_seq_one_letter_code
_entity_poly.pdbx_strand_id
1 'polypeptide(L)'
;MMAMLKRALLVLCLAAVLPLEDGAAQEHPLLAGIRLAQTQFNGWRYGNHMHRRQINCVQFVAAVVQDLVGRELTVEEQRSILINNIGRLKMLNRLVPRNDKRIRGVQTALLEMGVGQIVSTEEAQPGDFVQYWRRRKSGWRGHAALIVDIERGNGRACARLLGAHQTLKRVGIGNFYVELNDPDLKIFIVRFSKKSTS
;
A
#
# COMPACT_ATOMS: atom_id res chain seq x y z
N MET A 1 -80.89 15.83 13.44
CA MET A 1 -80.19 15.18 14.57
C MET A 1 -79.52 13.94 14.01
N MET A 2 -78.22 13.66 14.05
CA MET A 2 -76.99 14.17 14.67
C MET A 2 -75.89 13.80 13.65
N ALA A 3 -75.06 14.73 13.15
CA ALA A 3 -73.75 15.08 13.70
C ALA A 3 -72.89 13.86 14.11
N MET A 4 -71.77 13.62 13.41
CA MET A 4 -70.43 13.32 13.96
C MET A 4 -69.45 13.02 12.81
N LEU A 5 -68.90 14.09 12.22
CA LEU A 5 -67.75 14.01 11.31
C LEU A 5 -66.48 13.93 12.18
N LYS A 6 -65.89 12.73 12.30
CA LYS A 6 -64.61 12.52 13.00
C LYS A 6 -63.48 13.13 12.17
N ARG A 7 -62.87 14.21 12.66
CA ARG A 7 -61.63 14.78 12.10
C ARG A 7 -60.48 13.82 12.40
N ALA A 8 -60.00 13.12 11.37
CA ALA A 8 -58.74 12.39 11.43
C ALA A 8 -57.59 13.40 11.36
N LEU A 9 -56.81 13.50 12.43
CA LEU A 9 -55.60 14.30 12.50
C LEU A 9 -54.50 13.55 11.74
N LEU A 10 -54.19 14.00 10.52
CA LEU A 10 -53.07 13.47 9.73
C LEU A 10 -51.77 14.04 10.33
N VAL A 11 -51.11 13.26 11.19
CA VAL A 11 -49.74 13.58 11.65
C VAL A 11 -48.80 13.22 10.51
N LEU A 12 -48.37 14.24 9.75
CA LEU A 12 -47.32 14.12 8.75
C LEU A 12 -45.99 13.94 9.51
N CYS A 13 -45.57 12.70 9.74
CA CYS A 13 -44.18 12.42 10.12
C CYS A 13 -43.30 12.65 8.89
N LEU A 14 -42.82 13.87 8.71
CA LEU A 14 -41.66 14.14 7.86
C LEU A 14 -40.45 13.52 8.59
N ALA A 15 -40.20 12.23 8.35
CA ALA A 15 -38.90 11.66 8.60
C ALA A 15 -37.94 12.34 7.61
N ALA A 16 -37.22 13.36 8.08
CA ALA A 16 -36.05 13.85 7.40
C ALA A 16 -35.08 12.66 7.31
N VAL A 17 -35.06 11.99 6.16
CA VAL A 17 -33.99 11.07 5.80
C VAL A 17 -32.76 11.95 5.59
N LEU A 18 -32.07 12.24 6.69
CA LEU A 18 -30.72 12.76 6.61
C LEU A 18 -29.91 11.70 5.85
N PRO A 19 -29.28 12.04 4.71
CA PRO A 19 -28.29 11.14 4.16
C PRO A 19 -27.23 10.97 5.25
N LEU A 20 -27.12 9.74 5.77
CA LEU A 20 -25.89 9.32 6.41
C LEU A 20 -24.83 9.46 5.33
N GLU A 21 -24.09 10.56 5.37
CA GLU A 21 -22.86 10.64 4.61
C GLU A 21 -22.03 9.46 5.07
N ASP A 22 -21.93 8.45 4.20
CA ASP A 22 -21.04 7.31 4.33
C ASP A 22 -19.61 7.85 4.20
N GLY A 23 -19.18 8.59 5.22
CA GLY A 23 -17.78 8.86 5.52
C GLY A 23 -17.15 7.56 6.00
N ALA A 24 -17.20 6.53 5.16
CA ALA A 24 -16.52 5.27 5.40
C ALA A 24 -15.05 5.62 5.66
N ALA A 25 -14.65 5.52 6.92
CA ALA A 25 -13.30 5.82 7.34
C ALA A 25 -12.34 5.01 6.45
N GLN A 26 -11.49 5.73 5.72
CA GLN A 26 -10.54 5.12 4.81
C GLN A 26 -9.71 4.07 5.56
N GLU A 27 -9.75 2.80 5.12
CA GLU A 27 -9.00 1.73 5.79
C GLU A 27 -7.51 2.08 5.77
N HIS A 28 -6.87 1.97 6.93
CA HIS A 28 -5.44 2.23 7.06
C HIS A 28 -4.64 1.18 6.26
N PRO A 29 -3.65 1.55 5.43
CA PRO A 29 -2.95 0.61 4.53
C PRO A 29 -2.38 -0.64 5.21
N LEU A 30 -1.85 -0.48 6.43
CA LEU A 30 -1.33 -1.61 7.20
C LEU A 30 -2.44 -2.63 7.55
N LEU A 31 -3.66 -2.17 7.86
CA LEU A 31 -4.77 -3.05 8.19
C LEU A 31 -5.26 -3.83 6.95
N ALA A 32 -5.39 -3.14 5.81
CA ALA A 32 -5.68 -3.79 4.53
C ALA A 32 -4.62 -4.86 4.20
N GLY A 33 -3.33 -4.54 4.37
CA GLY A 33 -2.24 -5.48 4.19
C GLY A 33 -2.32 -6.69 5.12
N ILE A 34 -2.60 -6.49 6.41
CA ILE A 34 -2.76 -7.58 7.39
C ILE A 34 -3.96 -8.46 7.02
N ARG A 35 -5.10 -7.86 6.69
CA ARG A 35 -6.31 -8.57 6.26
C ARG A 35 -6.02 -9.44 5.05
N LEU A 36 -5.41 -8.91 3.99
CA LEU A 36 -5.07 -9.67 2.79
C LEU A 36 -4.07 -10.80 3.08
N ALA A 37 -3.09 -10.57 3.96
CA ALA A 37 -2.15 -11.60 4.37
C ALA A 37 -2.82 -12.76 5.14
N GLN A 38 -3.81 -12.46 5.99
CA GLN A 38 -4.53 -13.43 6.82
C GLN A 38 -5.68 -14.14 6.09
N THR A 39 -6.19 -13.54 5.02
CA THR A 39 -7.31 -14.07 4.25
C THR A 39 -6.82 -14.61 2.90
N GLN A 40 -6.78 -13.77 1.88
CA GLN A 40 -6.51 -14.14 0.49
C GLN A 40 -5.16 -14.84 0.30
N PHE A 41 -4.11 -14.34 0.95
CA PHE A 41 -2.74 -14.83 0.80
C PHE A 41 -2.29 -15.75 1.93
N ASN A 42 -3.22 -16.19 2.79
CA ASN A 42 -2.90 -17.15 3.84
C ASN A 42 -2.40 -18.47 3.25
N GLY A 43 -1.25 -18.94 3.71
CA GLY A 43 -0.58 -20.13 3.20
C GLY A 43 0.08 -19.98 1.81
N TRP A 44 0.04 -18.80 1.19
CA TRP A 44 0.73 -18.56 -0.08
C TRP A 44 2.25 -18.49 0.12
N ARG A 45 2.98 -19.00 -0.86
CA ARG A 45 4.45 -19.02 -0.85
C ARG A 45 5.01 -17.79 -1.55
N TYR A 46 6.24 -17.42 -1.21
CA TYR A 46 6.97 -16.43 -1.99
C TYR A 46 7.28 -16.98 -3.40
N GLY A 47 6.96 -16.20 -4.44
CA GLY A 47 7.25 -16.52 -5.85
C GLY A 47 6.39 -15.70 -6.80
N ASN A 48 6.53 -15.88 -8.11
CA ASN A 48 5.87 -15.01 -9.11
C ASN A 48 4.60 -15.61 -9.73
N HIS A 49 4.24 -16.85 -9.39
CA HIS A 49 3.19 -17.62 -10.07
C HIS A 49 1.90 -17.69 -9.24
N MET A 50 0.99 -16.72 -9.45
CA MET A 50 -0.26 -16.64 -8.68
C MET A 50 -1.13 -17.91 -8.82
N HIS A 51 -1.17 -18.53 -10.01
CA HIS A 51 -1.89 -19.80 -10.23
C HIS A 51 -1.35 -20.98 -9.40
N ARG A 52 -0.14 -20.88 -8.83
CA ARG A 52 0.45 -21.87 -7.91
C ARG A 52 0.43 -21.40 -6.45
N ARG A 53 -0.45 -20.45 -6.12
CA ARG A 53 -0.52 -19.80 -4.81
C ARG A 53 0.84 -19.21 -4.39
N GLN A 54 1.50 -18.54 -5.33
CA GLN A 54 2.73 -17.79 -5.09
C GLN A 54 2.52 -16.30 -5.30
N ILE A 55 3.13 -15.48 -4.46
CA ILE A 55 3.11 -14.03 -4.58
C ILE A 55 4.46 -13.42 -4.20
N ASN A 56 4.91 -12.42 -4.94
CA ASN A 56 6.15 -11.69 -4.68
C ASN A 56 5.86 -10.32 -4.05
N CYS A 57 6.93 -9.63 -3.66
CA CYS A 57 6.82 -8.38 -2.91
C CYS A 57 6.02 -7.28 -3.62
N VAL A 58 6.26 -7.06 -4.91
CA VAL A 58 5.54 -6.03 -5.68
C VAL A 58 4.12 -6.45 -6.05
N GLN A 59 3.87 -7.74 -6.26
CA GLN A 59 2.51 -8.28 -6.47
C GLN A 59 1.65 -8.13 -5.21
N PHE A 60 2.22 -8.39 -4.02
CA PHE A 60 1.52 -8.18 -2.76
C PHE A 60 1.21 -6.71 -2.53
N VAL A 61 2.18 -5.81 -2.75
CA VAL A 61 1.94 -4.36 -2.66
C VAL A 61 0.87 -3.91 -3.65
N ALA A 62 0.88 -4.39 -4.90
CA ALA A 62 -0.18 -4.11 -5.86
C ALA A 62 -1.56 -4.57 -5.37
N ALA A 63 -1.67 -5.76 -4.76
CA ALA A 63 -2.92 -6.23 -4.20
C ALA A 63 -3.43 -5.32 -3.06
N VAL A 64 -2.54 -4.86 -2.18
CA VAL A 64 -2.92 -3.91 -1.11
C VAL A 64 -3.38 -2.57 -1.69
N VAL A 65 -2.67 -2.04 -2.68
CA VAL A 65 -3.05 -0.78 -3.33
C VAL A 65 -4.41 -0.93 -4.03
N GLN A 66 -4.63 -2.01 -4.76
CA GLN A 66 -5.90 -2.31 -5.45
C GLN A 66 -7.09 -2.34 -4.48
N ASP A 67 -6.90 -3.03 -3.35
CA ASP A 67 -7.90 -3.13 -2.29
C ASP A 67 -8.22 -1.76 -1.65
N LEU A 68 -7.20 -0.94 -1.37
CA LEU A 68 -7.37 0.41 -0.82
C LEU A 68 -8.05 1.41 -1.77
N VAL A 69 -7.77 1.33 -3.08
CA VAL A 69 -8.42 2.21 -4.05
C VAL A 69 -9.85 1.76 -4.38
N GLY A 70 -10.19 0.49 -4.11
CA GLY A 70 -11.53 -0.06 -4.32
C GLY A 70 -11.90 -0.27 -5.79
N ARG A 71 -10.90 -0.36 -6.68
CA ARG A 71 -11.07 -0.61 -8.11
C ARG A 71 -9.88 -1.38 -8.66
N GLU A 72 -10.06 -2.03 -9.80
CA GLU A 72 -8.93 -2.60 -10.55
C GLU A 72 -7.91 -1.51 -10.89
N LEU A 73 -6.63 -1.87 -10.78
CA LEU A 73 -5.52 -1.01 -11.19
C LEU A 73 -5.42 -0.99 -12.72
N THR A 74 -5.16 0.18 -13.29
CA THR A 74 -4.90 0.31 -14.73
C THR A 74 -3.61 -0.40 -15.12
N VAL A 75 -3.42 -0.65 -16.40
CA VAL A 75 -2.20 -1.31 -16.92
C VAL A 75 -0.95 -0.50 -16.56
N GLU A 76 -1.04 0.83 -16.63
CA GLU A 76 0.03 1.76 -16.29
C GLU A 76 0.36 1.72 -14.79
N GLU A 77 -0.66 1.74 -13.94
CA GLU A 77 -0.51 1.66 -12.48
C GLU A 77 0.15 0.34 -12.06
N GLN A 78 -0.35 -0.79 -12.58
CA GLN A 78 0.24 -2.10 -12.35
C GLN A 78 1.68 -2.15 -12.86
N ARG A 79 1.95 -1.65 -14.07
CA ARG A 79 3.29 -1.63 -14.66
C ARG A 79 4.28 -0.83 -13.79
N SER A 80 3.83 0.28 -13.20
CA SER A 80 4.62 1.08 -12.27
C SER A 80 4.92 0.33 -10.97
N ILE A 81 3.90 -0.22 -10.29
CA ILE A 81 4.09 -0.96 -9.01
C ILE A 81 4.97 -2.19 -9.22
N LEU A 82 4.72 -2.96 -10.27
CA LEU A 82 5.46 -4.20 -10.58
C LEU A 82 6.87 -3.94 -11.12
N ILE A 83 7.22 -2.69 -11.43
CA ILE A 83 8.50 -2.30 -12.03
C ILE A 83 8.76 -3.04 -13.36
N ASN A 84 7.68 -3.41 -14.06
CA ASN A 84 7.72 -4.16 -15.32
C ASN A 84 8.16 -3.29 -16.51
N ASN A 85 8.31 -1.98 -16.33
CA ASN A 85 8.88 -1.05 -17.31
C ASN A 85 10.43 -1.08 -17.37
N ILE A 86 11.08 -1.91 -16.54
CA ILE A 86 12.54 -2.10 -16.55
C ILE A 86 12.88 -3.43 -17.23
N GLY A 87 13.00 -3.42 -18.56
CA GLY A 87 13.12 -4.63 -19.37
C GLY A 87 14.34 -5.54 -19.11
N ARG A 88 15.36 -5.15 -18.33
CA ARG A 88 16.55 -5.99 -18.01
C ARG A 88 17.19 -5.62 -16.66
N LEU A 89 17.70 -6.62 -15.92
CA LEU A 89 18.50 -6.45 -14.70
C LEU A 89 19.72 -5.53 -14.88
N LYS A 90 20.42 -5.61 -16.01
CA LYS A 90 21.56 -4.70 -16.34
C LYS A 90 21.16 -3.23 -16.32
N MET A 91 19.89 -2.93 -16.60
CA MET A 91 19.37 -1.58 -16.57
C MET A 91 19.25 -1.05 -15.14
N LEU A 92 18.91 -1.89 -14.14
CA LEU A 92 18.86 -1.47 -12.73
C LEU A 92 20.19 -0.89 -12.23
N ASN A 93 21.32 -1.49 -12.62
CA ASN A 93 22.65 -0.99 -12.27
C ASN A 93 22.93 0.42 -12.82
N ARG A 94 22.22 0.85 -13.88
CA ARG A 94 22.28 2.21 -14.41
C ARG A 94 21.21 3.11 -13.80
N LEU A 95 20.00 2.60 -13.58
CA LEU A 95 18.85 3.40 -13.16
C LEU A 95 18.89 3.79 -11.69
N VAL A 96 19.33 2.89 -10.81
CA VAL A 96 19.35 3.16 -9.37
C VAL A 96 20.30 4.30 -9.00
N PRO A 97 21.57 4.33 -9.46
CA PRO A 97 22.46 5.46 -9.19
C PRO A 97 21.97 6.78 -9.78
N ARG A 98 21.19 6.72 -10.88
CA ARG A 98 20.63 7.91 -11.55
C ARG A 98 19.31 8.39 -10.96
N ASN A 99 18.79 7.73 -9.93
CA ASN A 99 17.51 8.07 -9.30
C ASN A 99 16.33 8.15 -10.29
N ASP A 100 16.32 7.27 -11.30
CA ASP A 100 15.32 7.27 -12.37
C ASP A 100 13.91 7.00 -11.80
N LYS A 101 12.88 7.70 -12.28
CA LYS A 101 11.51 7.55 -11.76
C LYS A 101 10.96 6.12 -11.84
N ARG A 102 11.46 5.30 -12.78
CA ARG A 102 11.01 3.92 -12.99
C ARG A 102 11.35 2.98 -11.84
N ILE A 103 12.35 3.31 -11.01
CA ILE A 103 12.75 2.47 -9.88
C ILE A 103 11.97 2.74 -8.59
N ARG A 104 11.06 3.73 -8.59
CA ARG A 104 10.31 4.17 -7.41
C ARG A 104 9.06 3.34 -7.14
N GLY A 105 8.63 2.53 -8.12
CA GLY A 105 7.57 1.53 -7.95
C GLY A 105 6.25 2.14 -7.48
N VAL A 106 5.78 1.63 -6.33
CA VAL A 106 4.54 2.08 -5.65
C VAL A 106 4.49 3.59 -5.38
N GLN A 107 5.63 4.24 -5.11
CA GLN A 107 5.65 5.70 -4.93
C GLN A 107 5.19 6.42 -6.20
N THR A 108 5.70 6.05 -7.37
CA THR A 108 5.27 6.65 -8.64
C THR A 108 3.78 6.39 -8.89
N ALA A 109 3.33 5.16 -8.69
CA ALA A 109 1.94 4.79 -8.95
C ALA A 109 0.95 5.59 -8.08
N LEU A 110 1.17 5.67 -6.76
CA LEU A 110 0.26 6.41 -5.87
C LEU A 110 0.28 7.92 -6.14
N LEU A 111 1.43 8.48 -6.51
CA LEU A 111 1.53 9.89 -6.89
C LEU A 111 0.75 10.19 -8.18
N GLU A 112 0.90 9.34 -9.21
CA GLU A 112 0.20 9.50 -10.49
C GLU A 112 -1.31 9.31 -10.34
N MET A 113 -1.75 8.47 -9.41
CA MET A 113 -3.17 8.33 -9.02
C MET A 113 -3.71 9.54 -8.23
N GLY A 114 -2.85 10.46 -7.76
CA GLY A 114 -3.25 11.57 -6.90
C GLY A 114 -3.64 11.18 -5.47
N VAL A 115 -3.30 9.96 -5.04
CA VAL A 115 -3.61 9.40 -3.71
C VAL A 115 -2.35 9.07 -2.90
N GLY A 116 -1.22 9.64 -3.28
CA GLY A 116 0.08 9.43 -2.67
C GLY A 116 0.72 10.73 -2.20
N GLN A 117 1.42 10.66 -1.08
CA GLN A 117 2.29 11.72 -0.57
C GLN A 117 3.70 11.15 -0.37
N ILE A 118 4.73 11.82 -0.91
CA ILE A 118 6.12 11.44 -0.64
C ILE A 118 6.41 11.66 0.84
N VAL A 119 7.07 10.68 1.47
CA VAL A 119 7.44 10.72 2.88
C VAL A 119 8.96 10.60 3.00
N SER A 120 9.56 11.38 3.90
CA SER A 120 10.99 11.24 4.22
C SER A 120 11.24 10.07 5.18
N THR A 121 12.49 9.68 5.37
CA THR A 121 12.86 8.61 6.32
C THR A 121 12.58 8.98 7.78
N GLU A 122 12.58 10.27 8.09
CA GLU A 122 12.33 10.86 9.40
C GLU A 122 10.82 10.90 9.71
N GLU A 123 10.01 11.12 8.69
CA GLU A 123 8.54 11.23 8.77
C GLU A 123 7.82 9.89 8.53
N ALA A 124 8.58 8.86 8.14
CA ALA A 124 8.05 7.52 7.94
C ALA A 124 7.33 7.02 9.19
N GLN A 125 6.21 6.32 8.98
CA GLN A 125 5.36 5.77 10.04
C GLN A 125 4.71 4.43 9.61
N PRO A 126 4.10 3.67 10.53
CA PRO A 126 3.31 2.49 10.19
C PRO A 126 2.25 2.77 9.12
N GLY A 127 2.11 1.87 8.15
CA GLY A 127 1.20 2.02 7.01
C GLY A 127 1.80 2.69 5.77
N ASP A 128 2.94 3.36 5.90
CA ASP A 128 3.63 3.86 4.71
C ASP A 128 4.13 2.70 3.84
N PHE A 129 4.03 2.86 2.53
CA PHE A 129 4.61 1.93 1.58
C PHE A 129 6.08 2.29 1.36
N VAL A 130 6.92 1.26 1.23
CA VAL A 130 8.33 1.41 0.93
C VAL A 130 8.70 0.60 -0.30
N GLN A 131 9.45 1.23 -1.22
CA GLN A 131 10.23 0.57 -2.25
C GLN A 131 11.70 0.89 -1.97
N TYR A 132 12.55 -0.14 -1.88
CA TYR A 132 13.99 0.09 -1.74
C TYR A 132 14.82 -0.81 -2.64
N TRP A 133 16.07 -0.39 -2.85
CA TRP A 133 17.10 -1.13 -3.56
C TRP A 133 18.35 -1.20 -2.68
N ARG A 134 18.80 -2.41 -2.37
CA ARG A 134 20.03 -2.64 -1.61
C ARG A 134 21.16 -3.03 -2.55
N ARG A 135 22.31 -2.38 -2.39
CA ARG A 135 23.51 -2.75 -3.15
C ARG A 135 24.05 -4.10 -2.67
N ARG A 136 24.36 -4.99 -3.61
CA ARG A 136 25.01 -6.29 -3.37
C ARG A 136 26.17 -6.47 -4.36
N LYS A 137 27.05 -7.44 -4.11
CA LYS A 137 28.18 -7.77 -5.02
C LYS A 137 27.73 -8.02 -6.47
N SER A 138 26.55 -8.62 -6.66
CA SER A 138 25.98 -8.94 -7.98
C SER A 138 25.09 -7.86 -8.59
N GLY A 139 25.00 -6.67 -7.96
CA GLY A 139 24.16 -5.56 -8.39
C GLY A 139 23.08 -5.21 -7.37
N TRP A 140 22.05 -4.48 -7.81
CA TRP A 140 20.96 -4.04 -6.94
C TRP A 140 19.91 -5.14 -6.74
N ARG A 141 19.43 -5.28 -5.50
CA ARG A 141 18.28 -6.14 -5.15
C ARG A 141 17.16 -5.26 -4.60
N GLY A 142 16.00 -5.32 -5.25
CA GLY A 142 14.83 -4.55 -4.89
C GLY A 142 13.89 -5.30 -3.94
N HIS A 143 13.12 -4.54 -3.17
CA HIS A 143 12.02 -5.06 -2.37
C HIS A 143 10.96 -3.96 -2.16
N ALA A 144 9.71 -4.39 -2.02
CA ALA A 144 8.57 -3.52 -1.71
C ALA A 144 7.77 -4.10 -0.55
N ALA A 145 7.28 -3.25 0.35
CA ALA A 145 6.55 -3.68 1.55
C ALA A 145 5.74 -2.51 2.16
N LEU A 146 4.99 -2.80 3.21
CA LEU A 146 4.42 -1.81 4.12
C LEU A 146 5.24 -1.75 5.40
N ILE A 147 5.39 -0.54 5.96
CA ILE A 147 6.00 -0.34 7.27
C ILE A 147 4.99 -0.74 8.35
N VAL A 148 5.42 -1.59 9.28
CA VAL A 148 4.63 -2.04 10.43
C VAL A 148 4.97 -1.20 11.65
N ASP A 149 6.26 -0.94 11.83
CA ASP A 149 6.81 -0.27 13.01
C ASP A 149 8.19 0.32 12.66
N ILE A 150 8.62 1.34 13.41
CA ILE A 150 9.92 1.99 13.23
C ILE A 150 10.56 2.23 14.59
N GLU A 151 11.72 1.63 14.79
CA GLU A 151 12.58 1.90 15.94
C GLU A 151 13.54 3.04 15.59
N ARG A 152 13.52 4.11 16.41
CA ARG A 152 14.41 5.26 16.25
C ARG A 152 15.34 5.36 17.46
N GLY A 153 16.64 5.42 17.21
CA GLY A 153 17.65 5.54 18.26
C GLY A 153 19.06 5.62 17.70
N ASN A 154 19.95 6.35 18.38
CA ASN A 154 21.36 6.50 17.99
C ASN A 154 21.56 6.97 16.53
N GLY A 155 20.69 7.85 16.05
CA GLY A 155 20.72 8.34 14.67
C GLY A 155 20.31 7.32 13.61
N ARG A 156 19.71 6.18 14.00
CA ARG A 156 19.25 5.12 13.11
C ARG A 156 17.73 5.06 13.11
N ALA A 157 17.15 4.71 11.97
CA ALA A 157 15.72 4.47 11.82
C ALA A 157 15.51 3.07 11.22
N CYS A 158 15.04 2.13 12.03
CA CYS A 158 14.92 0.71 11.66
C CYS A 158 13.46 0.32 11.51
N ALA A 159 13.01 0.05 10.28
CA ALA A 159 11.63 -0.35 10.00
C ALA A 159 11.44 -1.86 9.99
N ARG A 160 10.38 -2.33 10.65
CA ARG A 160 9.85 -3.68 10.49
C ARG A 160 8.80 -3.69 9.40
N LEU A 161 8.84 -4.70 8.53
CA LEU A 161 8.09 -4.68 7.27
C LEU A 161 7.08 -5.83 7.16
N LEU A 162 5.91 -5.51 6.60
CA LEU A 162 4.90 -6.46 6.15
C LEU A 162 5.00 -6.60 4.62
N GLY A 163 5.19 -7.82 4.14
CA GLY A 163 5.23 -8.08 2.71
C GLY A 163 5.35 -9.55 2.36
N ALA A 164 5.43 -9.84 1.06
CA ALA A 164 5.85 -11.14 0.58
C ALA A 164 7.39 -11.21 0.62
N HIS A 165 7.95 -12.04 1.49
CA HIS A 165 9.38 -12.09 1.74
C HIS A 165 10.00 -13.41 1.29
N GLN A 166 11.08 -13.35 0.52
CA GLN A 166 11.83 -14.54 0.13
C GLN A 166 12.43 -15.26 1.35
N THR A 167 12.88 -14.51 2.35
CA THR A 167 13.45 -15.02 3.60
C THR A 167 12.43 -15.78 4.44
N LEU A 168 11.18 -15.31 4.49
CA LEU A 168 10.08 -16.02 5.17
C LEU A 168 9.45 -17.11 4.31
N LYS A 169 9.71 -17.11 3.00
CA LYS A 169 9.05 -17.95 1.99
C LYS A 169 7.52 -17.78 1.90
N ARG A 170 6.97 -16.67 2.41
CA ARG A 170 5.52 -16.38 2.50
C ARG A 170 5.25 -14.87 2.60
N VAL A 171 3.96 -14.50 2.60
CA VAL A 171 3.49 -13.19 3.08
C VAL A 171 3.50 -13.17 4.60
N GLY A 172 4.00 -12.09 5.20
CA GLY A 172 3.96 -11.89 6.64
C GLY A 172 4.83 -10.73 7.10
N ILE A 173 4.91 -10.56 8.40
CA ILE A 173 5.79 -9.55 9.01
C ILE A 173 7.18 -10.18 9.22
N GLY A 174 8.22 -9.51 8.73
CA GLY A 174 9.59 -9.94 8.93
C GLY A 174 10.05 -9.80 10.38
N ASN A 175 10.81 -10.78 10.87
CA ASN A 175 11.60 -10.67 12.12
C ASN A 175 12.97 -10.00 11.85
N PHE A 176 13.01 -9.09 10.88
CA PHE A 176 14.20 -8.37 10.46
C PHE A 176 13.84 -6.91 10.22
N TYR A 177 14.84 -6.06 10.38
CA TYR A 177 14.69 -4.63 10.23
C TYR A 177 15.40 -4.14 8.97
N VAL A 178 14.83 -3.11 8.36
CA VAL A 178 15.46 -2.34 7.29
C VAL A 178 15.80 -0.98 7.86
N GLU A 179 17.08 -0.69 7.97
CA GLU A 179 17.57 0.63 8.36
C GLU A 179 17.30 1.62 7.21
N LEU A 180 16.31 2.48 7.40
CA LEU A 180 15.78 3.39 6.39
C LEU A 180 16.82 4.41 5.91
N ASN A 181 17.77 4.76 6.78
CA ASN A 181 18.85 5.70 6.50
C ASN A 181 20.21 5.01 6.22
N ASP A 182 20.20 3.71 5.90
CA ASP A 182 21.39 2.97 5.45
C ASP A 182 21.91 3.57 4.13
N PRO A 183 23.18 4.03 4.04
CA PRO A 183 23.73 4.65 2.84
C PRO A 183 23.83 3.68 1.64
N ASP A 184 23.78 2.37 1.87
CA ASP A 184 23.73 1.35 0.81
C ASP A 184 22.31 1.08 0.29
N LEU A 185 21.30 1.76 0.85
CA LEU A 185 19.93 1.72 0.37
C LEU A 185 19.58 2.95 -0.46
N LYS A 186 18.95 2.68 -1.61
CA LYS A 186 18.11 3.65 -2.29
C LYS A 186 16.67 3.40 -1.89
N ILE A 187 16.06 4.32 -1.13
CA ILE A 187 14.72 4.14 -0.55
C ILE A 187 13.73 5.17 -1.08
N PHE A 188 12.49 4.75 -1.24
CA PHE A 188 11.34 5.58 -1.62
C PHE A 188 10.18 5.21 -0.72
N ILE A 189 9.67 6.18 0.04
CA ILE A 189 8.56 6.00 0.96
C ILE A 189 7.39 6.84 0.45
N VAL A 190 6.19 6.29 0.52
CA VAL A 190 4.96 6.98 0.12
C VAL A 190 3.85 6.65 1.09
N ARG A 191 3.11 7.67 1.49
CA ARG A 191 1.89 7.54 2.27
C ARG A 191 0.69 7.52 1.34
N PHE A 192 -0.21 6.58 1.56
CA PHE A 192 -1.51 6.58 0.90
C PHE A 192 -2.42 7.58 1.59
N SER A 193 -2.98 8.51 0.82
CA SER A 193 -3.92 9.52 1.27
C SER A 193 -4.98 9.68 0.19
N LYS A 194 -6.17 9.11 0.42
CA LYS A 194 -7.29 9.33 -0.49
C LYS A 194 -7.79 10.73 -0.16
N LYS A 195 -7.68 11.68 -1.10
CA LYS A 195 -8.30 12.98 -0.90
C LYS A 195 -9.80 12.74 -0.71
N SER A 196 -10.36 13.22 0.39
CA SER A 196 -11.81 13.40 0.50
C SER A 196 -12.20 14.30 -0.67
N THR A 197 -12.97 13.76 -1.60
CA THR A 197 -13.63 14.59 -2.62
C THR A 197 -14.63 15.45 -1.87
N SER A 198 -14.19 16.67 -1.52
CA SER A 198 -15.05 17.77 -1.08
C SER A 198 -15.89 18.27 -2.24
#